data_AF-A0A7C4TEA4-F1
#
_entry.id   AF-A0A7C4TEA4-F1
#
_cell.length_a   1.000
_cell.length_b   1.000
_cell.length_c   1.000
_cell.angle_alpha   90.00
_cell.angle_beta   90.00
_cell.angle_gamma   90.00
#
_symmetry.space_group_name_H-M   'P 1'
#
loop_
_entity.id
_entity.type
_entity.pdbx_description
1 polymer ?
#
loop_
_entity_poly.entity_id
_entity_poly.type
_entity_poly.pdbx_seq_one_letter_code
_entity_poly.pdbx_strand_id
1 'polypeptide(L)'
;MHAFGVYVHIPFCTHRCGYCDFATWTDRAHLVDEYVDACVTDLDRRRPYPAASSVFFGGGTPSLLAPAQLARVLDAIECAPGAEVTVECNPDSVDEAKLAAYRAAGVNRLSFGVQSFAPHVLRALDRTHDRANVARAVTAARAAGFERISLDLIYGTPGETVADWRATVQEALGLGVGHLSAYALTVEPGTPLGRRVAAGETPAPDDDDQAAKYGVVDDLARAAGLDWYEISNWARAGDECRHNLLYWEQGDYLAIGCAAHGHTAGRRWWNVRTPERYVERIRSGASPEAGAEVLDRDARAAEAITLALR
;
A
#
# COMPACT_ATOMS: atom_id res chain seq x y z
N MET A 1 -0.06 -22.85 12.85
CA MET A 1 -0.86 -21.67 13.24
C MET A 1 -1.23 -20.98 11.94
N HIS A 2 -2.51 -20.72 11.68
CA HIS A 2 -2.91 -20.01 10.45
C HIS A 2 -2.33 -18.60 10.49
N ALA A 3 -1.84 -18.10 9.34
CA ALA A 3 -1.27 -16.77 9.25
C ALA A 3 -2.38 -15.73 9.47
N PHE A 4 -2.10 -14.74 10.32
CA PHE A 4 -3.01 -13.64 10.65
C PHE A 4 -2.31 -12.31 10.37
N GLY A 5 -3.05 -11.35 9.81
CA GLY A 5 -2.54 -10.02 9.48
C GLY A 5 -3.21 -8.89 10.26
N VAL A 6 -2.56 -7.73 10.31
CA VAL A 6 -3.20 -6.47 10.72
C VAL A 6 -2.90 -5.39 9.69
N TYR A 7 -3.96 -4.87 9.06
CA TYR A 7 -3.88 -3.72 8.17
C TYR A 7 -4.25 -2.44 8.95
N VAL A 8 -3.39 -1.43 8.85
CA VAL A 8 -3.61 -0.10 9.45
C VAL A 8 -3.67 0.93 8.33
N HIS A 9 -4.86 1.51 8.13
CA HIS A 9 -5.05 2.58 7.16
C HIS A 9 -4.61 3.92 7.75
N ILE A 10 -3.60 4.58 7.17
CA ILE A 10 -3.19 5.93 7.54
C ILE A 10 -3.70 6.92 6.48
N PRO A 11 -4.67 7.78 6.82
CA PRO A 11 -5.47 8.52 5.84
C PRO A 11 -4.80 9.79 5.30
N PHE A 12 -3.64 10.19 5.84
CA PHE A 12 -3.09 11.52 5.61
C PHE A 12 -2.18 11.56 4.39
N CYS A 13 -2.33 12.61 3.58
CA CYS A 13 -1.48 12.92 2.43
C CYS A 13 -1.07 14.39 2.43
N THR A 14 0.06 14.73 1.82
CA THR A 14 0.40 16.14 1.55
C THR A 14 -0.26 16.65 0.27
N HIS A 15 -0.48 15.73 -0.69
CA HIS A 15 -1.10 16.00 -1.97
C HIS A 15 -1.99 14.83 -2.39
N ARG A 16 -3.10 15.13 -3.09
CA ARG A 16 -4.00 14.11 -3.62
C ARG A 16 -3.72 13.92 -5.12
N CYS A 17 -3.11 12.79 -5.46
CA CYS A 17 -2.87 12.41 -6.85
C CYS A 17 -4.19 12.21 -7.60
N GLY A 18 -4.21 12.55 -8.90
CA GLY A 18 -5.42 12.63 -9.71
C GLY A 18 -6.08 11.28 -9.98
N TYR A 19 -5.30 10.20 -9.90
CA TYR A 19 -5.77 8.81 -10.08
C TYR A 19 -6.15 8.12 -8.76
N CYS A 20 -5.80 8.71 -7.61
CA CYS A 20 -5.90 8.02 -6.33
C CYS A 20 -7.35 7.96 -5.83
N ASP A 21 -7.89 6.75 -5.73
CA ASP A 21 -9.22 6.49 -5.14
C ASP A 21 -9.17 6.08 -3.66
N PHE A 22 -7.97 5.94 -3.08
CA PHE A 22 -7.85 5.71 -1.65
C PHE A 22 -8.50 6.83 -0.84
N ALA A 23 -9.03 6.44 0.31
CA ALA A 23 -9.59 7.38 1.27
C ALA A 23 -8.43 8.19 1.86
N THR A 24 -8.18 9.37 1.30
CA THR A 24 -7.05 10.23 1.66
C THR A 24 -7.48 11.68 1.85
N TRP A 25 -6.81 12.37 2.77
CA TRP A 25 -7.11 13.75 3.12
C TRP A 25 -5.83 14.57 3.25
N THR A 26 -5.85 15.77 2.67
CA THR A 26 -4.70 16.69 2.63
C THR A 26 -4.80 17.85 3.61
N ASP A 27 -5.91 17.95 4.33
CA ASP A 27 -6.31 19.09 5.15
C ASP A 27 -6.70 18.65 6.59
N ARG A 28 -6.17 17.49 7.03
CA ARG A 28 -6.48 16.84 8.32
C ARG A 28 -5.27 16.60 9.22
N ALA A 29 -4.17 17.31 9.01
CA ALA A 29 -2.97 17.17 9.85
C ALA A 29 -3.25 17.38 11.36
N HIS A 30 -4.22 18.22 11.71
CA HIS A 30 -4.63 18.45 13.10
C HIS A 30 -5.26 17.23 13.79
N LEU A 31 -5.73 16.23 13.04
CA LEU A 31 -6.35 15.02 13.58
C LEU A 31 -5.36 13.88 13.81
N VAL A 32 -4.08 14.02 13.43
CA VAL A 32 -3.13 12.89 13.42
C VAL A 32 -3.00 12.24 14.79
N ASP A 33 -2.80 13.02 15.86
CA ASP A 33 -2.65 12.47 17.22
C ASP A 33 -3.94 11.79 17.69
N GLU A 34 -5.09 12.44 17.47
CA GLU A 34 -6.40 11.89 17.82
C GLU A 34 -6.71 10.59 17.08
N TYR A 35 -6.26 10.50 15.82
CA TYR A 35 -6.42 9.32 14.98
C TYR A 35 -5.53 8.17 15.45
N VAL A 36 -4.27 8.46 15.80
CA VAL A 36 -3.35 7.47 16.38
C VAL A 36 -3.91 6.91 17.68
N ASP A 37 -4.42 7.76 18.57
CA ASP A 37 -5.08 7.34 19.82
C ASP A 37 -6.29 6.44 19.55
N ALA A 38 -7.09 6.78 18.53
CA ALA A 38 -8.22 5.97 18.11
C ALA A 38 -7.80 4.62 17.52
N CYS A 39 -6.70 4.54 16.76
CA CYS A 39 -6.15 3.27 16.26
C CYS A 39 -5.70 2.35 17.41
N VAL A 40 -4.98 2.89 18.40
CA VAL A 40 -4.57 2.13 19.60
C VAL A 40 -5.78 1.65 20.39
N THR A 41 -6.76 2.53 20.61
CA THR A 41 -7.99 2.17 21.33
C THR A 41 -8.82 1.11 20.59
N ASP A 42 -8.88 1.16 19.25
CA ASP A 42 -9.58 0.15 18.45
C ASP A 42 -8.86 -1.21 18.55
N LEU A 43 -7.53 -1.23 18.46
CA LEU A 43 -6.72 -2.44 18.65
C LEU A 43 -6.98 -3.08 20.03
N ASP A 44 -6.97 -2.30 21.10
CA ASP A 44 -7.21 -2.81 22.45
C ASP A 44 -8.60 -3.42 22.61
N ARG A 45 -9.63 -2.81 22.00
CA ARG A 45 -11.01 -3.31 22.06
C ARG A 45 -11.26 -4.58 21.29
N ARG A 46 -10.44 -4.86 20.27
CA ARG A 46 -10.58 -6.06 19.43
C ARG A 46 -9.92 -7.29 20.03
N ARG A 47 -9.23 -7.14 21.17
CA ARG A 47 -8.60 -8.26 21.87
C ARG A 47 -9.65 -9.21 22.49
N PRO A 48 -9.37 -10.53 22.54
CA PRO A 48 -8.18 -11.19 21.99
C PRO A 48 -8.31 -11.42 20.48
N TYR A 49 -7.18 -11.32 19.78
CA TYR A 49 -7.02 -11.76 18.39
C TYR A 49 -5.67 -12.51 18.27
N PRO A 50 -5.47 -13.36 17.23
CA PRO A 50 -4.22 -14.09 17.08
C PRO A 50 -3.01 -13.15 16.90
N ALA A 51 -1.85 -13.55 17.41
CA ALA A 51 -0.62 -12.78 17.18
C ALA A 51 -0.35 -12.60 15.66
N ALA A 52 -0.18 -11.36 15.23
CA ALA A 52 -0.03 -10.98 13.84
C ALA A 52 1.30 -11.48 13.27
N SER A 53 1.20 -12.26 12.20
CA SER A 53 2.34 -12.71 11.41
C SER A 53 2.78 -11.70 10.36
N SER A 54 1.90 -10.74 10.02
CA SER A 54 2.20 -9.58 9.19
C SER A 54 1.41 -8.35 9.65
N VAL A 55 2.03 -7.18 9.54
CA VAL A 55 1.42 -5.86 9.78
C VAL A 55 1.72 -4.98 8.58
N PHE A 56 0.72 -4.27 8.09
CA PHE A 56 0.86 -3.40 6.93
C PHE A 56 0.25 -2.03 7.22
N PHE A 57 1.10 -1.01 7.27
CA PHE A 57 0.66 0.38 7.30
C PHE A 57 0.59 0.88 5.86
N GLY A 58 -0.63 1.18 5.40
CA GLY A 58 -0.88 1.67 4.04
C GLY A 58 -1.95 2.75 3.99
N GLY A 59 -2.43 3.08 2.80
CA GLY A 59 -3.58 3.98 2.59
C GLY A 59 -3.17 5.28 1.91
N GLY A 60 -3.10 6.37 2.67
CA GLY A 60 -2.58 7.64 2.19
C GLY A 60 -1.07 7.63 2.12
N THR A 61 -0.43 8.22 3.12
CA THR A 61 1.02 8.15 3.24
C THR A 61 1.39 7.96 4.72
N PRO A 62 1.51 6.69 5.17
CA PRO A 62 1.89 6.33 6.53
C PRO A 62 3.17 7.01 7.01
N SER A 63 4.10 7.24 6.10
CA SER A 63 5.33 7.98 6.36
C SER A 63 5.13 9.47 6.66
N LEU A 64 3.90 10.00 6.75
CA LEU A 64 3.63 11.30 7.36
C LEU A 64 3.54 11.23 8.89
N LEU A 65 3.31 10.05 9.47
CA LEU A 65 3.38 9.89 10.91
C LEU A 65 4.81 10.13 11.41
N ALA A 66 4.95 10.78 12.55
CA ALA A 66 6.21 10.81 13.28
C ALA A 66 6.58 9.37 13.72
N PRO A 67 7.88 9.04 13.86
CA PRO A 67 8.31 7.73 14.34
C PRO A 67 7.62 7.27 15.62
N ALA A 68 7.49 8.17 16.60
CA ALA A 68 6.80 7.87 17.86
C ALA A 68 5.31 7.54 17.67
N GLN A 69 4.62 8.20 16.73
CA GLN A 69 3.21 7.93 16.45
C GLN A 69 3.02 6.56 15.81
N LEU A 70 3.87 6.19 14.83
CA LEU A 70 3.82 4.88 14.19
C LEU A 70 4.16 3.77 15.20
N ALA A 71 5.23 3.97 15.99
CA ALA A 71 5.63 3.03 17.03
C ALA A 71 4.50 2.76 18.03
N ARG A 72 3.79 3.80 18.49
CA ARG A 72 2.64 3.64 19.39
C ARG A 72 1.55 2.70 18.84
N VAL A 73 1.24 2.79 17.55
CA VAL A 73 0.26 1.90 16.92
C VAL A 73 0.81 0.48 16.80
N LEU A 74 2.07 0.34 16.38
CA LEU A 74 2.73 -0.96 16.24
C LEU A 74 2.88 -1.69 17.57
N ASP A 75 3.26 -0.99 18.64
CA ASP A 75 3.40 -1.53 20.00
C ASP A 75 2.07 -2.05 20.57
N ALA A 76 0.94 -1.49 20.12
CA ALA A 76 -0.40 -1.96 20.50
C ALA A 76 -0.82 -3.24 19.76
N ILE A 77 -0.11 -3.64 18.70
CA ILE A 77 -0.36 -4.85 17.92
C ILE A 77 0.42 -6.02 18.53
N GLU A 78 -0.28 -7.09 18.89
CA GLU A 78 0.39 -8.33 19.29
C GLU A 78 1.01 -9.00 18.06
N CYS A 79 2.34 -8.99 17.95
CA CYS A 79 3.07 -9.57 16.83
C CYS A 79 3.64 -10.95 17.18
N ALA A 80 3.55 -11.89 16.24
CA ALA A 80 4.23 -13.17 16.34
C ALA A 80 5.76 -12.98 16.15
N PRO A 81 6.60 -13.87 16.70
CA PRO A 81 8.03 -13.86 16.41
C PRO A 81 8.30 -13.91 14.90
N GLY A 82 9.13 -13.00 14.41
CA GLY A 82 9.43 -12.90 12.97
C GLY A 82 8.28 -12.34 12.12
N ALA A 83 7.35 -11.59 12.72
CA ALA A 83 6.33 -10.87 11.97
C ALA A 83 6.94 -9.93 10.93
N GLU A 84 6.37 -9.90 9.73
CA GLU A 84 6.68 -8.87 8.75
C GLU A 84 5.95 -7.57 9.11
N VAL A 85 6.66 -6.44 9.13
CA VAL A 85 6.05 -5.13 9.37
C VAL A 85 6.41 -4.23 8.21
N THR A 86 5.43 -3.95 7.36
CA THR A 86 5.56 -3.11 6.16
C THR A 86 5.01 -1.71 6.42
N VAL A 87 5.74 -0.68 5.97
CA VAL A 87 5.25 0.70 5.93
C VAL A 87 5.37 1.25 4.51
N GLU A 88 4.26 1.75 3.97
CA GLU A 88 4.27 2.54 2.74
C GLU A 88 4.81 3.95 2.98
N CYS A 89 5.69 4.38 2.08
CA CYS A 89 6.42 5.63 2.18
C CYS A 89 6.33 6.44 0.88
N ASN A 90 6.15 7.75 1.00
CA ASN A 90 6.51 8.67 -0.06
C ASN A 90 8.02 8.97 0.04
N PRO A 91 8.81 8.82 -1.05
CA PRO A 91 10.24 9.17 -1.06
C PRO A 91 10.57 10.57 -0.50
N ASP A 92 9.67 11.54 -0.65
CA ASP A 92 9.87 12.91 -0.17
C ASP A 92 9.63 13.10 1.34
N SER A 93 9.07 12.11 2.01
CA SER A 93 8.61 12.21 3.40
C SER A 93 9.50 11.48 4.41
N VAL A 94 10.62 10.93 3.93
CA VAL A 94 11.57 10.17 4.75
C VAL A 94 12.97 10.72 4.63
N ASP A 95 13.73 10.59 5.72
CA ASP A 95 15.16 10.83 5.81
C ASP A 95 15.83 9.69 6.61
N GLU A 96 17.16 9.73 6.73
CA GLU A 96 17.93 8.71 7.44
C GLU A 96 17.48 8.54 8.90
N ALA A 97 17.24 9.65 9.60
CA ALA A 97 16.84 9.64 11.00
C ALA A 97 15.47 8.98 11.20
N LYS A 98 14.51 9.31 10.33
CA LYS A 98 13.16 8.74 10.35
C LYS A 98 13.17 7.25 10.05
N LEU A 99 13.93 6.82 9.04
CA LEU A 99 14.04 5.41 8.68
C LEU A 99 14.74 4.60 9.78
N ALA A 100 15.81 5.13 10.38
CA ALA A 100 16.45 4.50 11.54
C ALA A 100 15.48 4.35 12.72
N ALA A 101 14.65 5.36 12.98
CA ALA A 101 13.65 5.30 14.03
C ALA A 101 12.52 4.28 13.72
N TYR A 102 12.06 4.19 12.47
CA TYR A 102 11.13 3.13 12.05
C TYR A 102 11.73 1.73 12.22
N ARG A 103 13.00 1.54 11.85
CA ARG A 103 13.67 0.25 12.06
C ARG A 103 13.76 -0.10 13.54
N ALA A 104 14.12 0.87 14.38
CA ALA A 104 14.17 0.69 15.84
C ALA A 104 12.79 0.35 16.43
N ALA A 105 11.71 0.87 15.86
CA ALA A 105 10.33 0.55 16.26
C ALA A 105 9.88 -0.85 15.82
N GLY A 106 10.66 -1.57 15.00
CA GLY A 106 10.32 -2.93 14.55
C GLY A 106 9.82 -3.03 13.11
N VAL A 107 9.77 -1.92 12.37
CA VAL A 107 9.52 -1.96 10.91
C VAL A 107 10.66 -2.69 10.22
N ASN A 108 10.34 -3.64 9.35
CA ASN A 108 11.35 -4.47 8.68
C ASN A 108 11.14 -4.63 7.17
N ARG A 109 10.12 -3.96 6.60
CA ARG A 109 9.89 -3.84 5.16
C ARG A 109 9.37 -2.44 4.82
N LEU A 110 9.81 -1.88 3.69
CA LEU A 110 9.37 -0.57 3.19
C LEU A 110 8.83 -0.71 1.76
N SER A 111 7.80 0.06 1.43
CA SER A 111 7.32 0.23 0.05
C SER A 111 7.35 1.70 -0.33
N PHE A 112 8.04 2.06 -1.42
CA PHE A 112 8.12 3.45 -1.87
C PHE A 112 7.26 3.69 -3.10
N GLY A 113 6.29 4.61 -2.98
CA GLY A 113 5.43 5.00 -4.08
C GLY A 113 6.11 5.93 -5.09
N VAL A 114 6.72 5.35 -6.13
CA VAL A 114 7.47 6.05 -7.20
C VAL A 114 6.57 6.38 -8.39
N GLN A 115 5.73 5.43 -8.81
CA GLN A 115 4.84 5.48 -9.97
C GLN A 115 5.58 5.50 -11.31
N SER A 116 6.45 6.49 -11.54
CA SER A 116 7.26 6.60 -12.76
C SER A 116 8.52 7.43 -12.54
N PHE A 117 9.55 7.23 -13.37
CA PHE A 117 10.72 8.12 -13.43
C PHE A 117 10.63 9.15 -14.57
N ALA A 118 9.60 9.06 -15.42
CA ALA A 118 9.38 9.98 -16.53
C ALA A 118 8.61 11.23 -16.05
N PRO A 119 9.20 12.46 -16.16
CA PRO A 119 8.57 13.66 -15.60
C PRO A 119 7.19 14.00 -16.18
N HIS A 120 6.93 13.67 -17.45
CA HIS A 120 5.64 13.94 -18.07
C HIS A 120 4.56 12.96 -17.60
N VAL A 121 4.92 11.69 -17.33
CA VAL A 121 4.04 10.68 -16.75
C VAL A 121 3.64 11.08 -15.33
N LEU A 122 4.61 11.52 -14.51
CA LEU A 122 4.32 12.02 -13.16
C LEU A 122 3.38 13.23 -13.15
N ARG A 123 3.54 14.15 -14.10
CA ARG A 123 2.59 15.27 -14.25
C ARG A 123 1.19 14.78 -14.60
N ALA A 124 1.05 13.80 -15.49
CA ALA A 124 -0.26 13.24 -15.85
C ALA A 124 -0.97 12.56 -14.66
N LEU A 125 -0.19 12.01 -13.73
CA LEU A 125 -0.67 11.40 -12.48
C LEU A 125 -0.91 12.40 -11.33
N ASP A 126 -0.67 13.69 -11.56
CA ASP A 126 -0.65 14.73 -10.52
C ASP A 126 0.28 14.31 -9.35
N ARG A 127 1.49 13.84 -9.68
CA ARG A 127 2.52 13.40 -8.73
C ARG A 127 3.71 14.35 -8.78
N THR A 128 4.17 14.79 -7.61
CA THR A 128 5.12 15.92 -7.49
C THR A 128 6.48 15.53 -6.91
N HIS A 129 6.76 14.23 -6.76
CA HIS A 129 8.00 13.80 -6.12
C HIS A 129 9.23 14.04 -6.98
N ASP A 130 10.37 14.30 -6.34
CA ASP A 130 11.64 14.44 -7.04
C ASP A 130 12.24 13.05 -7.29
N ARG A 131 12.53 12.77 -8.56
CA ARG A 131 13.21 11.56 -9.02
C ARG A 131 14.49 11.27 -8.22
N ALA A 132 15.27 12.31 -7.89
CA ALA A 132 16.49 12.16 -7.12
C ALA A 132 16.20 11.69 -5.67
N ASN A 133 15.01 11.96 -5.13
CA ASN A 133 14.64 11.56 -3.78
C ASN A 133 14.43 10.05 -3.68
N VAL A 134 14.04 9.38 -4.76
CA VAL A 134 13.85 7.92 -4.77
C VAL A 134 15.16 7.20 -4.45
N ALA A 135 16.23 7.52 -5.18
CA ALA A 135 17.55 6.91 -4.96
C ALA A 135 18.10 7.24 -3.56
N ARG A 136 17.88 8.48 -3.08
CA ARG A 136 18.26 8.87 -1.71
C ARG A 136 17.49 8.10 -0.65
N ALA A 137 16.17 7.94 -0.81
CA ALA A 137 15.34 7.18 0.11
C ALA A 137 15.74 5.71 0.18
N VAL A 138 16.05 5.07 -0.96
CA VAL A 138 16.56 3.69 -1.00
C VAL A 138 17.93 3.58 -0.31
N THR A 139 18.82 4.54 -0.57
CA THR A 139 20.14 4.58 0.08
C THR A 139 20.02 4.75 1.59
N ALA A 140 19.19 5.68 2.04
CA ALA A 140 18.91 5.93 3.45
C ALA A 140 18.26 4.71 4.14
N ALA A 141 17.33 4.03 3.45
CA ALA A 141 16.71 2.79 3.95
C ALA A 141 17.75 1.69 4.18
N ARG A 142 18.67 1.49 3.22
CA ARG A 142 19.78 0.53 3.39
C ARG A 142 20.71 0.92 4.53
N ALA A 143 21.06 2.20 4.65
CA ALA A 143 21.88 2.70 5.74
C ALA A 143 21.24 2.49 7.12
N ALA A 144 19.90 2.58 7.19
CA ALA A 144 19.12 2.24 8.38
C ALA A 144 18.96 0.72 8.61
N GLY A 145 19.49 -0.12 7.72
CA GLY A 145 19.50 -1.58 7.85
C GLY A 145 18.32 -2.31 7.22
N PHE A 146 17.47 -1.64 6.43
CA PHE A 146 16.37 -2.30 5.71
C PHE A 146 16.91 -3.19 4.58
N GLU A 147 16.52 -4.46 4.61
CA GLU A 147 16.85 -5.45 3.58
C GLU A 147 15.70 -5.60 2.57
N ARG A 148 14.45 -5.55 3.05
CA ARG A 148 13.23 -5.64 2.23
C ARG A 148 12.72 -4.25 1.85
N ILE A 149 13.00 -3.85 0.62
CA ILE A 149 12.57 -2.57 0.03
C ILE A 149 11.83 -2.88 -1.27
N SER A 150 10.62 -2.33 -1.41
CA SER A 150 9.81 -2.34 -2.62
C SER A 150 9.76 -0.96 -3.25
N LEU A 151 9.67 -0.91 -4.58
CA LEU A 151 9.28 0.28 -5.33
C LEU A 151 7.95 0.01 -6.03
N ASP A 152 7.00 0.93 -5.91
CA ASP A 152 5.69 0.81 -6.51
C ASP A 152 5.61 1.70 -7.76
N LEU A 153 5.24 1.11 -8.89
CA LEU A 153 5.16 1.71 -10.21
C LEU A 153 3.72 1.62 -10.76
N ILE A 154 3.39 2.51 -11.69
CA ILE A 154 2.11 2.50 -12.42
C ILE A 154 2.39 2.61 -13.92
N TYR A 155 1.84 1.69 -14.70
CA TYR A 155 1.94 1.69 -16.17
C TYR A 155 0.58 1.91 -16.84
N GLY A 156 0.61 2.30 -18.12
CA GLY A 156 -0.59 2.62 -18.88
C GLY A 156 -1.10 4.04 -18.63
N THR A 157 -0.23 4.94 -18.18
CA THR A 157 -0.59 6.34 -17.96
C THR A 157 -0.80 7.07 -19.30
N PRO A 158 -1.83 7.92 -19.46
CA PRO A 158 -2.02 8.71 -20.67
C PRO A 158 -0.76 9.50 -21.07
N GLY A 159 -0.27 9.23 -22.28
CA GLY A 159 0.95 9.85 -22.82
C GLY A 159 2.26 9.12 -22.49
N GLU A 160 2.22 8.04 -21.70
CA GLU A 160 3.39 7.19 -21.43
C GLU A 160 3.68 6.27 -22.62
N THR A 161 4.89 6.34 -23.16
CA THR A 161 5.33 5.40 -24.20
C THR A 161 5.90 4.12 -23.59
N VAL A 162 5.97 3.04 -24.38
CA VAL A 162 6.69 1.80 -23.98
C VAL A 162 8.16 2.07 -23.66
N ALA A 163 8.78 3.07 -24.30
CA ALA A 163 10.17 3.46 -23.99
C ALA A 163 10.29 4.12 -22.60
N ASP A 164 9.32 4.98 -22.24
CA ASP A 164 9.27 5.59 -20.90
C ASP A 164 9.07 4.54 -19.81
N TRP A 165 8.17 3.58 -20.07
CA TRP A 165 7.91 2.47 -19.16
C TRP A 165 9.15 1.59 -18.98
N ARG A 166 9.78 1.18 -20.08
CA ARG A 166 11.02 0.39 -20.04
C ARG A 166 12.12 1.10 -19.26
N ALA A 167 12.33 2.39 -19.49
CA ALA A 167 13.32 3.18 -18.76
C ALA A 167 12.98 3.27 -17.26
N THR A 168 11.71 3.46 -16.93
CA THR A 168 11.22 3.49 -15.53
C THR A 168 11.52 2.17 -14.81
N VAL A 169 11.19 1.03 -15.41
CA VAL A 169 11.43 -0.29 -14.82
C VAL A 169 12.93 -0.56 -14.69
N GLN A 170 13.73 -0.27 -15.73
CA GLN A 170 15.18 -0.43 -15.69
C GLN A 170 15.83 0.41 -14.58
N GLU A 171 15.37 1.64 -14.38
CA GLU A 171 15.86 2.49 -13.31
C GLU A 171 15.47 1.96 -11.93
N ALA A 172 14.21 1.55 -11.74
CA ALA A 172 13.75 0.94 -10.49
C ALA A 172 14.59 -0.30 -10.12
N LEU A 173 14.78 -1.22 -11.06
CA LEU A 173 15.60 -2.42 -10.88
C LEU A 173 17.09 -2.08 -10.68
N GLY A 174 17.58 -1.05 -11.36
CA GLY A 174 18.95 -0.53 -11.21
C GLY A 174 19.26 0.00 -9.80
N LEU A 175 18.24 0.34 -9.02
CA LEU A 175 18.41 0.65 -7.60
C LEU A 175 18.68 -0.59 -6.75
N GLY A 176 18.53 -1.81 -7.28
CA GLY A 176 18.87 -3.07 -6.62
C GLY A 176 17.89 -3.52 -5.54
N VAL A 177 16.62 -3.14 -5.67
CA VAL A 177 15.56 -3.52 -4.71
C VAL A 177 15.20 -5.00 -4.84
N GLY A 178 14.76 -5.61 -3.73
CA GLY A 178 14.38 -7.03 -3.68
C GLY A 178 12.94 -7.30 -4.12
N HIS A 179 12.17 -6.24 -4.35
CA HIS A 179 10.75 -6.31 -4.68
C HIS A 179 10.36 -5.15 -5.59
N LEU A 180 9.48 -5.40 -6.55
CA LEU A 180 8.91 -4.42 -7.46
C LEU A 180 7.40 -4.65 -7.55
N SER A 181 6.62 -3.61 -7.30
CA SER A 181 5.19 -3.60 -7.58
C SER A 181 4.95 -2.79 -8.86
N ALA A 182 4.19 -3.30 -9.81
CA ALA A 182 3.76 -2.55 -10.99
C ALA A 182 2.27 -2.76 -11.24
N TYR A 183 1.50 -1.68 -11.10
CA TYR A 183 0.05 -1.68 -11.24
C TYR A 183 -0.37 -1.10 -12.59
N ALA A 184 -1.35 -1.73 -13.25
CA ALA A 184 -2.05 -1.08 -14.35
C ALA A 184 -2.80 0.15 -13.82
N LEU A 185 -2.73 1.27 -14.54
CA LEU A 185 -3.53 2.43 -14.20
C LEU A 185 -5.02 2.12 -14.42
N THR A 186 -5.77 2.07 -13.32
CA THR A 186 -7.24 1.97 -13.34
C THR A 186 -7.87 3.35 -13.23
N VAL A 187 -8.91 3.61 -14.04
CA VAL A 187 -9.66 4.88 -14.03
C VAL A 187 -10.90 4.74 -13.17
N GLU A 188 -10.83 5.26 -11.95
CA GLU A 188 -11.98 5.25 -11.03
C GLU A 188 -12.89 6.47 -11.24
N PRO A 189 -14.22 6.31 -11.44
CA PRO A 189 -15.13 7.42 -11.74
C PRO A 189 -15.14 8.55 -10.70
N GLY A 190 -14.84 8.23 -9.43
CA GLY A 190 -14.80 9.21 -8.33
C GLY A 190 -13.57 10.13 -8.34
N THR A 191 -12.56 9.81 -9.15
CA THR A 191 -11.26 10.50 -9.13
C THR A 191 -11.22 11.70 -10.09
N PRO A 192 -10.31 12.67 -9.88
CA PRO A 192 -10.04 13.72 -10.86
C PRO A 192 -9.74 13.19 -12.26
N LEU A 193 -8.92 12.14 -12.38
CA LEU A 193 -8.63 11.48 -13.66
C LEU A 193 -9.90 10.90 -14.29
N GLY A 194 -10.72 10.18 -13.52
CA GLY A 194 -11.99 9.63 -14.01
C GLY A 194 -12.93 10.69 -14.58
N ARG A 195 -12.99 11.87 -13.96
CA ARG A 195 -13.76 13.00 -14.50
C ARG A 195 -13.20 13.54 -15.82
N ARG A 196 -11.87 13.68 -15.94
CA ARG A 196 -11.21 14.12 -17.18
C ARG A 196 -11.43 13.12 -18.33
N VAL A 197 -11.34 11.82 -18.03
CA VAL A 197 -11.59 10.75 -19.01
C VAL A 197 -13.05 10.75 -19.46
N ALA A 198 -14.00 10.84 -18.52
CA ALA A 198 -15.42 10.91 -18.85
C ALA A 198 -15.78 12.17 -19.68
N ALA A 199 -15.07 13.27 -19.48
CA ALA A 199 -15.23 14.51 -20.24
C ALA A 199 -14.52 14.50 -21.62
N GLY A 200 -13.72 13.46 -21.93
CA GLY A 200 -12.93 13.39 -23.16
C GLY A 200 -11.69 14.31 -23.17
N GLU A 201 -11.31 14.86 -22.01
CA GLU A 201 -10.13 15.73 -21.85
C GLU A 201 -8.82 14.93 -21.80
N THR A 202 -8.91 13.64 -21.46
CA THR A 202 -7.77 12.71 -21.37
C THR A 202 -8.24 11.35 -21.88
N PRO A 203 -7.47 10.62 -22.71
CA PRO A 203 -7.86 9.28 -23.13
C PRO A 203 -7.89 8.32 -21.94
N ALA A 204 -8.77 7.33 -21.99
CA ALA A 204 -8.69 6.18 -21.10
C ALA A 204 -7.39 5.38 -21.39
N PRO A 205 -6.85 4.66 -20.41
CA PRO A 205 -5.83 3.64 -20.66
C PRO A 205 -6.30 2.65 -21.73
N ASP A 206 -5.35 2.17 -22.52
CA ASP A 206 -5.58 1.19 -23.57
C ASP A 206 -5.15 -0.21 -23.07
N ASP A 207 -6.07 -1.17 -23.13
CA ASP A 207 -5.85 -2.51 -22.57
C ASP A 207 -4.72 -3.27 -23.28
N ASP A 208 -4.57 -3.08 -24.60
CA ASP A 208 -3.51 -3.72 -25.39
C ASP A 208 -2.13 -3.09 -25.08
N ASP A 209 -2.06 -1.77 -24.88
CA ASP A 209 -0.86 -1.08 -24.39
C ASP A 209 -0.48 -1.55 -22.98
N GLN A 210 -1.46 -1.67 -22.07
CA GLN A 210 -1.23 -2.17 -20.72
C GLN A 210 -0.72 -3.62 -20.74
N ALA A 211 -1.31 -4.50 -21.55
CA ALA A 211 -0.85 -5.88 -21.71
C ALA A 211 0.59 -5.94 -22.27
N ALA A 212 0.92 -5.11 -23.25
CA ALA A 212 2.29 -5.02 -23.77
C ALA A 212 3.29 -4.54 -22.72
N LYS A 213 2.93 -3.52 -21.92
CA LYS A 213 3.75 -2.99 -20.82
C LYS A 213 3.91 -3.99 -19.67
N TYR A 214 2.90 -4.82 -19.41
CA TYR A 214 3.00 -5.92 -18.46
C TYR A 214 4.09 -6.92 -18.86
N GLY A 215 4.12 -7.34 -20.13
CA GLY A 215 5.19 -8.20 -20.65
C GLY A 215 6.59 -7.58 -20.49
N VAL A 216 6.71 -6.26 -20.70
CA VAL A 216 7.99 -5.54 -20.50
C VAL A 216 8.47 -5.61 -19.06
N VAL A 217 7.60 -5.42 -18.06
CA VAL A 217 8.03 -5.48 -16.66
C VAL A 217 8.34 -6.91 -16.22
N ASP A 218 7.57 -7.91 -16.66
CA ASP A 218 7.85 -9.31 -16.36
C ASP A 218 9.22 -9.76 -16.91
N ASP A 219 9.50 -9.46 -18.18
CA ASP A 219 10.78 -9.78 -18.81
C ASP A 219 11.97 -9.15 -18.07
N LEU A 220 11.85 -7.86 -17.71
CA LEU A 220 12.91 -7.11 -17.03
C LEU A 220 13.10 -7.54 -15.57
N ALA A 221 12.01 -7.77 -14.85
CA ALA A 221 12.05 -8.21 -13.45
C ALA A 221 12.69 -9.60 -13.34
N ARG A 222 12.30 -10.55 -14.21
CA ARG A 222 12.90 -11.88 -14.29
C ARG A 222 14.38 -11.83 -14.66
N ALA A 223 14.76 -10.99 -15.63
CA ALA A 223 16.16 -10.78 -15.98
C ALA A 223 16.99 -10.21 -14.83
N ALA A 224 16.35 -9.47 -13.90
CA ALA A 224 16.97 -8.97 -12.67
C ALA A 224 16.90 -9.97 -11.48
N GLY A 225 16.35 -11.17 -11.69
CA GLY A 225 16.24 -12.21 -10.67
C GLY A 225 15.07 -12.00 -9.69
N LEU A 226 14.03 -11.28 -10.10
CA LEU A 226 12.76 -11.19 -9.38
C LEU A 226 11.72 -12.07 -10.07
N ASP A 227 11.11 -12.97 -9.32
CA ASP A 227 10.05 -13.85 -9.80
C ASP A 227 8.68 -13.24 -9.54
N TRP A 228 7.78 -13.44 -10.49
CA TRP A 228 6.39 -13.05 -10.38
C TRP A 228 5.66 -13.98 -9.39
N TYR A 229 5.01 -13.41 -8.37
CA TYR A 229 4.34 -14.20 -7.32
C TYR A 229 2.85 -13.87 -7.15
N GLU A 230 2.40 -12.73 -7.67
CA GLU A 230 0.98 -12.36 -7.84
C GLU A 230 0.85 -11.25 -8.89
N ILE A 231 -0.39 -10.87 -9.24
CA ILE A 231 -0.75 -10.10 -10.44
C ILE A 231 0.01 -8.79 -10.67
N SER A 232 0.49 -8.10 -9.63
CA SER A 232 1.15 -6.79 -9.73
C SER A 232 2.54 -6.77 -9.09
N ASN A 233 3.12 -7.90 -8.69
CA ASN A 233 4.32 -7.92 -7.86
C ASN A 233 5.32 -9.01 -8.27
N TRP A 234 6.58 -8.60 -8.28
CA TRP A 234 7.76 -9.43 -8.50
C TRP A 234 8.71 -9.29 -7.32
N ALA A 235 9.28 -10.40 -6.88
CA ALA A 235 10.17 -10.41 -5.72
C ALA A 235 11.30 -11.41 -5.89
N ARG A 236 12.42 -11.15 -5.22
CA ARG A 236 13.41 -12.20 -4.98
C ARG A 236 12.75 -13.23 -4.04
N ALA A 237 13.09 -14.51 -4.21
CA ALA A 237 12.63 -15.55 -3.30
C ALA A 237 12.89 -15.16 -1.82
N GLY A 238 11.82 -15.11 -1.02
CA GLY A 238 11.84 -14.71 0.38
C GLY A 238 11.56 -13.22 0.66
N ASP A 239 11.50 -12.37 -0.36
CA ASP A 239 11.15 -10.95 -0.26
C ASP A 239 9.67 -10.66 -0.63
N GLU A 240 8.86 -11.69 -0.89
CA GLU A 240 7.43 -11.57 -1.20
C GLU A 240 6.69 -10.85 -0.05
N CYS A 241 5.73 -9.97 -0.38
CA CYS A 241 4.90 -9.34 0.64
C CYS A 241 3.98 -10.37 1.31
N ARG A 242 4.29 -10.76 2.55
CA ARG A 242 3.48 -11.72 3.31
C ARG A 242 2.08 -11.19 3.57
N HIS A 243 1.93 -9.87 3.75
CA HIS A 243 0.61 -9.28 3.95
C HIS A 243 -0.24 -9.30 2.67
N ASN A 244 0.34 -9.05 1.49
CA ASN A 244 -0.41 -9.15 0.23
C ASN A 244 -0.84 -10.59 -0.02
N LEU A 245 0.06 -11.56 0.23
CA LEU A 245 -0.26 -12.99 0.09
C LEU A 245 -1.45 -13.41 0.95
N LEU A 246 -1.63 -12.84 2.15
CA LEU A 246 -2.82 -13.10 2.96
C LEU A 246 -4.11 -12.76 2.21
N TYR A 247 -4.17 -11.63 1.50
CA TYR A 247 -5.36 -11.25 0.73
C TYR A 247 -5.65 -12.28 -0.36
N TRP A 248 -4.61 -12.65 -1.08
CA TRP A 248 -4.64 -13.58 -2.19
C TRP A 248 -4.94 -15.02 -1.79
N GLU A 249 -4.68 -15.39 -0.55
CA GLU A 249 -4.92 -16.73 0.02
C GLU A 249 -6.21 -16.81 0.85
N GLN A 250 -7.05 -15.76 0.83
CA GLN A 250 -8.23 -15.63 1.70
C GLN A 250 -7.89 -15.78 3.19
N GLY A 251 -6.71 -15.33 3.58
CA GLY A 251 -6.25 -15.28 4.96
C GLY A 251 -7.03 -14.29 5.83
N ASP A 252 -6.91 -14.44 7.14
CA ASP A 252 -7.59 -13.60 8.10
C ASP A 252 -6.73 -12.39 8.48
N TYR A 253 -7.33 -11.20 8.50
CA TYR A 253 -6.66 -9.98 8.91
C TYR A 253 -7.61 -8.95 9.52
N LEU A 254 -7.09 -8.23 10.52
CA LEU A 254 -7.77 -7.14 11.18
C LEU A 254 -7.63 -5.84 10.37
N ALA A 255 -8.63 -4.96 10.50
CA ALA A 255 -8.66 -3.67 9.83
C ALA A 255 -8.82 -2.53 10.82
N ILE A 256 -7.78 -1.70 10.92
CA ILE A 256 -7.71 -0.57 11.83
C ILE A 256 -7.64 0.73 11.01
N GLY A 257 -8.37 1.75 11.46
CA GLY A 257 -8.47 3.04 10.77
C GLY A 257 -9.71 3.18 9.89
N CYS A 258 -10.00 4.41 9.48
CA CYS A 258 -11.06 4.73 8.54
C CYS A 258 -10.83 4.06 7.18
N ALA A 259 -11.93 3.68 6.51
CA ALA A 259 -11.95 2.98 5.22
C ALA A 259 -11.17 1.64 5.16
N ALA A 260 -10.57 1.20 6.26
CA ALA A 260 -9.87 -0.07 6.35
C ALA A 260 -10.85 -1.22 6.13
N HIS A 261 -10.43 -2.20 5.33
CA HIS A 261 -11.18 -3.42 5.06
C HIS A 261 -10.54 -4.58 5.82
N GLY A 262 -11.35 -5.47 6.37
CA GLY A 262 -10.89 -6.63 7.12
C GLY A 262 -11.59 -7.91 6.67
N HIS A 263 -10.97 -9.04 6.95
CA HIS A 263 -11.48 -10.35 6.61
C HIS A 263 -11.23 -11.34 7.75
N THR A 264 -12.24 -12.11 8.14
CA THR A 264 -12.08 -13.18 9.12
C THR A 264 -13.09 -14.28 8.83
N ALA A 265 -12.60 -15.50 8.60
CA ALA A 265 -13.42 -16.70 8.41
C ALA A 265 -14.54 -16.56 7.37
N GLY A 266 -14.30 -15.83 6.27
CA GLY A 266 -15.28 -15.59 5.21
C GLY A 266 -16.18 -14.36 5.41
N ARG A 267 -16.05 -13.65 6.54
CA ARG A 267 -16.70 -12.35 6.73
C ARG A 267 -15.75 -11.23 6.30
N ARG A 268 -16.25 -10.30 5.49
CA ARG A 268 -15.58 -9.04 5.15
C ARG A 268 -16.29 -7.87 5.78
N TRP A 269 -15.55 -6.83 6.16
CA TRP A 269 -16.12 -5.57 6.65
C TRP A 269 -15.27 -4.40 6.24
N TRP A 270 -15.87 -3.20 6.30
CA TRP A 270 -15.17 -1.95 6.06
C TRP A 270 -15.56 -0.90 7.09
N ASN A 271 -14.56 -0.17 7.58
CA ASN A 271 -14.77 0.91 8.53
C ASN A 271 -15.33 2.16 7.85
N VAL A 272 -15.93 3.05 8.64
CA VAL A 272 -16.40 4.37 8.17
C VAL A 272 -15.33 5.10 7.38
N ARG A 273 -15.77 5.76 6.30
CA ARG A 273 -14.83 6.33 5.32
C ARG A 273 -13.96 7.44 5.89
N THR A 274 -14.46 8.35 6.72
CA THR A 274 -13.69 9.55 7.12
C THR A 274 -12.98 9.42 8.47
N PRO A 275 -11.80 10.05 8.66
CA PRO A 275 -11.04 9.97 9.90
C PRO A 275 -11.79 10.54 11.11
N GLU A 276 -12.56 11.61 10.93
CA GLU A 276 -13.37 12.22 12.00
C GLU A 276 -14.40 11.24 12.53
N ARG A 277 -15.15 10.58 11.62
CA ARG A 277 -16.18 9.61 11.99
C ARG A 277 -15.57 8.39 12.64
N TYR A 278 -14.39 7.97 12.20
CA TYR A 278 -13.66 6.88 12.84
C TYR A 278 -13.28 7.26 14.27
N VAL A 279 -12.62 8.40 14.46
CA VAL A 279 -12.24 8.92 15.79
C VAL A 279 -13.45 9.08 16.71
N GLU A 280 -14.53 9.68 16.22
CA GLU A 280 -15.79 9.88 16.96
C GLU A 280 -16.37 8.54 17.45
N ARG A 281 -16.47 7.55 16.55
CA ARG A 281 -17.01 6.23 16.89
C ARG A 281 -16.15 5.51 17.92
N ILE A 282 -14.82 5.54 17.75
CA ILE A 282 -13.92 4.94 18.74
C ILE A 282 -14.07 5.66 20.09
N ARG A 283 -14.03 6.99 20.13
CA ARG A 283 -14.18 7.74 21.40
C ARG A 283 -15.49 7.46 22.13
N SER A 284 -16.59 7.33 21.39
CA SER A 284 -17.92 7.05 21.95
C SER A 284 -18.17 5.58 22.32
N GLY A 285 -17.22 4.68 22.07
CA GLY A 285 -17.42 3.25 22.34
C GLY A 285 -18.20 2.51 21.24
N ALA A 286 -18.50 3.15 20.13
CA ALA A 286 -19.24 2.56 19.02
C ALA A 286 -18.34 1.76 18.07
N SER A 287 -18.93 0.81 17.33
CA SER A 287 -18.23 0.08 16.28
C SER A 287 -17.86 1.01 15.12
N PRO A 288 -16.60 1.00 14.62
CA PRO A 288 -16.20 1.77 13.45
C PRO A 288 -16.72 1.18 12.13
N GLU A 289 -17.31 -0.02 12.13
CA GLU A 289 -17.79 -0.69 10.93
C GLU A 289 -18.95 0.10 10.26
N ALA A 290 -18.80 0.38 8.97
CA ALA A 290 -19.85 1.00 8.15
C ALA A 290 -20.70 -0.04 7.43
N GLY A 291 -20.15 -1.21 7.16
CA GLY A 291 -20.84 -2.32 6.54
C GLY A 291 -20.01 -3.60 6.55
N ALA A 292 -20.65 -4.70 6.23
CA ALA A 292 -20.05 -6.02 6.17
C ALA A 292 -20.83 -6.94 5.23
N GLU A 293 -20.16 -7.98 4.77
CA GLU A 293 -20.75 -9.10 4.04
C GLU A 293 -20.18 -10.42 4.56
N VAL A 294 -20.92 -11.51 4.37
CA VAL A 294 -20.48 -12.87 4.69
C VAL A 294 -20.54 -13.68 3.41
N LEU A 295 -19.39 -14.18 2.99
CA LEU A 295 -19.27 -15.05 1.84
C LEU A 295 -19.72 -16.45 2.24
N ASP A 296 -20.71 -16.97 1.53
CA ASP A 296 -21.08 -18.37 1.68
C ASP A 296 -19.99 -19.30 1.13
N ARG A 297 -20.18 -20.61 1.33
CA ARG A 297 -19.20 -21.62 0.94
C ARG A 297 -18.90 -21.58 -0.56
N ASP A 298 -19.92 -21.37 -1.39
CA ASP A 298 -19.79 -21.44 -2.85
C ASP A 298 -19.09 -20.17 -3.37
N ALA A 299 -19.42 -19.00 -2.83
CA ALA A 299 -18.73 -17.74 -3.11
C ALA A 299 -17.23 -17.83 -2.73
N ARG A 300 -16.92 -18.38 -1.54
CA ARG A 300 -15.53 -18.57 -1.11
C ARG A 300 -14.76 -19.51 -2.03
N ALA A 301 -15.38 -20.62 -2.44
CA ALA A 301 -14.77 -21.60 -3.34
C ALA A 301 -14.53 -21.02 -4.74
N ALA A 302 -15.52 -20.32 -5.29
CA ALA A 302 -15.40 -19.65 -6.58
C ALA A 302 -14.29 -18.59 -6.57
N GLU A 303 -14.25 -17.76 -5.52
CA GLU A 303 -13.22 -16.76 -5.37
C GLU A 303 -11.83 -17.39 -5.18
N ALA A 304 -11.70 -18.47 -4.42
CA ALA A 304 -10.42 -19.14 -4.22
C ALA A 304 -9.84 -19.65 -5.55
N ILE A 305 -10.71 -20.14 -6.45
CA ILE A 305 -10.31 -20.54 -7.81
C ILE A 305 -9.84 -19.31 -8.60
N THR A 306 -10.62 -18.23 -8.61
CA THR A 306 -10.27 -17.00 -9.34
C THR A 306 -8.95 -16.42 -8.86
N LEU A 307 -8.73 -16.35 -7.55
CA LEU A 307 -7.49 -15.85 -6.97
C LEU A 307 -6.32 -16.80 -7.24
N ALA A 308 -6.53 -18.11 -7.31
CA ALA A 308 -5.46 -19.09 -7.57
C ALA A 308 -5.06 -19.22 -9.06
N LEU A 309 -5.93 -18.79 -9.99
CA LEU A 309 -5.62 -18.67 -11.42
C LEU A 309 -4.71 -17.49 -11.74
N ARG A 310 -4.35 -16.70 -10.73
CA ARG A 310 -3.49 -15.52 -10.85
C ARG A 310 -2.21 -15.85 -11.58
#